data_AF-A0A8J4YMV0-F1
#
_entry.id   AF-A0A8J4YMV0-F1
#
_cell.length_a   1.000
_cell.length_b   1.000
_cell.length_c   1.000
_cell.angle_alpha   90.00
_cell.angle_beta   90.00
_cell.angle_gamma   90.00
#
_symmetry.space_group_name_H-M   'P 1'
#
loop_
_entity.id
_entity.type
_entity.pdbx_description
1 polymer ?
#
loop_
_entity_poly.entity_id
_entity_poly.type
_entity_poly.pdbx_seq_one_letter_code
_entity_poly.pdbx_strand_id
1 'polypeptide(L)'
;MKEKAGRTIEKIYPTRDIENQLGYNKGDIVTVKVREQKEVWWVTAVYMGVEGSGNQEDNRKLFEAMLEIKEKFGRDKWVIMGDMNGHIGLMEERVNRNRELLLDFAERSDCRIKNWELENPTTWRDRNNESAIDYILVNESVDRQGCRIWKNEDVDISDHSMIGITCGKHREENNAKKVIWKEKWDVKNANWIEYFRGMENTMPGDTEGIGSTVSE
;
A
#
# COMPACT_ATOMS: atom_id res chain seq x y z
N MET A 1 9.41 -27.86 -21.86
CA MET A 1 8.48 -27.24 -20.89
C MET A 1 8.99 -25.84 -20.58
N LYS A 2 8.18 -24.79 -20.76
CA LYS A 2 8.53 -23.46 -20.26
C LYS A 2 8.05 -23.41 -18.80
N GLU A 3 8.98 -23.27 -17.86
CA GLU A 3 8.62 -22.96 -16.47
C GLU A 3 7.69 -21.74 -16.46
N LYS A 4 6.52 -21.89 -15.85
CA LYS A 4 5.68 -20.73 -15.53
C LYS A 4 6.48 -19.92 -14.51
N ALA A 5 6.85 -18.70 -14.87
CA ALA A 5 7.51 -17.78 -13.95
C ALA A 5 6.61 -17.57 -12.73
N GLY A 6 6.96 -18.19 -11.61
CA GLY A 6 6.31 -17.96 -10.33
C GLY A 6 6.65 -16.56 -9.82
N ARG A 7 5.69 -15.93 -9.14
CA ARG A 7 5.94 -14.75 -8.30
C ARG A 7 6.31 -15.26 -6.91
N THR A 8 7.42 -14.78 -6.36
CA THR A 8 7.86 -15.18 -5.03
C THR A 8 8.00 -13.93 -4.16
N ILE A 9 7.34 -13.92 -3.01
CA ILE A 9 7.62 -12.95 -1.94
C ILE A 9 8.96 -13.39 -1.35
N GLU A 10 10.02 -12.63 -1.63
CA GLU A 10 11.37 -13.02 -1.21
C GLU A 10 11.63 -12.68 0.25
N LYS A 11 11.12 -11.53 0.68
CA LYS A 11 11.36 -11.01 2.02
C LYS A 11 10.26 -10.01 2.39
N ILE A 12 9.64 -10.26 3.52
CA ILE A 12 8.87 -9.25 4.24
C ILE A 12 9.89 -8.50 5.08
N TYR A 13 9.92 -7.18 4.98
CA TYR A 13 10.64 -6.34 5.91
C TYR A 13 9.59 -5.84 6.90
N PRO A 14 9.23 -6.64 7.92
CA PRO A 14 8.41 -6.13 8.99
C PRO A 14 9.16 -4.96 9.62
N THR A 15 8.40 -3.99 10.11
CA THR A 15 8.86 -2.70 10.63
C THR A 15 10.07 -2.88 11.59
N ARG A 16 10.16 -4.02 12.30
CA ARG A 16 11.28 -4.47 13.17
C ARG A 16 12.72 -4.33 12.65
N ASP A 17 13.00 -4.51 11.36
CA ASP A 17 14.36 -4.33 10.81
C ASP A 17 14.75 -2.84 10.61
N ILE A 18 13.77 -1.93 10.64
CA ILE A 18 13.91 -0.47 10.53
C ILE A 18 13.69 0.21 11.91
N GLU A 19 12.87 -0.39 12.77
CA GLU A 19 12.51 0.05 14.13
C GLU A 19 13.72 0.38 15.00
N ASN A 20 14.77 -0.44 14.95
CA ASN A 20 15.97 -0.27 15.78
C ASN A 20 16.82 0.97 15.40
N GLN A 21 16.53 1.63 14.27
CA GLN A 21 17.23 2.85 13.87
C GLN A 21 16.40 4.13 14.04
N LEU A 22 15.06 4.04 14.07
CA LEU A 22 14.22 5.24 13.87
C LEU A 22 13.09 5.47 14.90
N GLY A 23 12.82 4.52 15.81
CA GLY A 23 11.90 4.77 16.93
C GLY A 23 10.43 5.02 16.56
N TYR A 24 9.88 4.24 15.62
CA TYR A 24 8.48 4.31 15.21
C TYR A 24 7.64 3.16 15.79
N ASN A 25 6.34 3.40 16.01
CA ASN A 25 5.42 2.37 16.47
C ASN A 25 5.19 1.28 15.40
N LYS A 26 5.18 0.03 15.87
CA LYS A 26 4.83 -1.18 15.13
C LYS A 26 3.48 -1.04 14.41
N GLY A 27 3.44 -1.22 13.10
CA GLY A 27 2.22 -1.64 12.39
C GLY A 27 1.76 -0.74 11.24
N ASP A 28 2.17 0.52 11.22
CA ASP A 28 1.60 1.51 10.30
C ASP A 28 2.31 1.58 8.94
N ILE A 29 3.51 1.00 8.81
CA ILE A 29 4.20 0.81 7.53
C ILE A 29 4.75 -0.60 7.43
N VAL A 30 4.44 -1.29 6.33
CA VAL A 30 5.02 -2.60 5.98
C VAL A 30 5.56 -2.52 4.57
N THR A 31 6.82 -2.92 4.36
CA THR A 31 7.41 -3.00 3.02
C THR A 31 7.81 -4.44 2.70
N VAL A 32 7.40 -4.92 1.53
CA VAL A 32 7.75 -6.25 1.04
C VAL A 32 8.54 -6.16 -0.26
N LYS A 33 9.53 -7.04 -0.39
CA LYS A 33 10.27 -7.24 -1.63
C LYS A 33 9.68 -8.42 -2.37
N VAL A 34 9.14 -8.14 -3.55
CA VAL A 34 8.57 -9.12 -4.46
C VAL A 34 9.51 -9.27 -5.65
N ARG A 35 9.92 -10.50 -5.96
CA ARG A 35 10.65 -10.78 -7.19
C ARG A 35 9.71 -11.42 -8.21
N GLU A 36 9.67 -10.83 -9.39
CA GLU A 36 9.00 -11.39 -10.55
C GLU A 36 10.03 -11.54 -11.68
N GLN A 37 10.37 -12.79 -12.02
CA GLN A 37 11.46 -13.09 -12.96
C GLN A 37 12.80 -12.46 -12.53
N LYS A 38 13.29 -11.47 -13.30
CA LYS A 38 14.54 -10.74 -13.03
C LYS A 38 14.29 -9.36 -12.40
N GLU A 39 13.03 -9.00 -12.16
CA GLU A 39 12.65 -7.68 -11.68
C GLU A 39 12.35 -7.72 -10.18
N VAL A 40 12.76 -6.68 -9.48
CA VAL A 40 12.49 -6.48 -8.06
C VAL A 40 11.45 -5.38 -7.93
N TRP A 41 10.41 -5.68 -7.17
CA TRP A 41 9.36 -4.76 -6.78
C TRP A 41 9.40 -4.59 -5.27
N TRP A 42 9.29 -3.34 -4.85
CA TRP A 42 9.04 -2.96 -3.48
C TRP A 42 7.59 -2.54 -3.38
N VAL A 43 6.86 -3.15 -2.46
CA VAL A 43 5.46 -2.81 -2.19
C VAL A 43 5.37 -2.38 -0.74
N THR A 44 5.00 -1.13 -0.52
CA THR A 44 4.85 -0.52 0.80
C THR A 44 3.37 -0.32 1.08
N ALA A 45 2.85 -0.97 2.12
CA ALA A 45 1.56 -0.67 2.70
C ALA A 45 1.72 0.36 3.81
N VAL A 46 0.85 1.35 3.87
CA VAL A 46 0.88 2.41 4.88
C VAL A 46 -0.52 2.71 5.45
N TYR A 47 -0.58 2.99 6.74
CA TYR A 47 -1.75 3.50 7.45
C TYR A 47 -1.35 4.77 8.20
N MET A 48 -2.11 5.85 8.04
CA MET A 48 -1.85 7.14 8.72
C MET A 48 -2.99 7.47 9.66
N GLY A 49 -2.69 8.17 10.76
CA GLY A 49 -3.72 8.67 11.66
C GLY A 49 -4.57 9.79 11.05
N VAL A 50 -5.83 9.88 11.46
CA VAL A 50 -6.75 10.98 11.09
C VAL A 50 -6.26 12.31 11.66
N GLU A 51 -6.50 13.41 10.94
CA GLU A 51 -6.20 14.75 11.46
C GLU A 51 -7.02 15.06 12.72
N GLY A 52 -6.36 15.64 13.74
CA GLY A 52 -7.02 16.10 14.97
C GLY A 52 -7.05 15.07 16.10
N SER A 53 -6.61 13.83 15.86
CA SER A 53 -6.47 12.79 16.89
C SER A 53 -5.18 12.88 17.71
N GLY A 54 -4.35 13.91 17.50
CA GLY A 54 -3.01 14.02 18.09
C GLY A 54 -1.93 13.28 17.30
N ASN A 55 -2.26 12.60 16.21
CA ASN A 55 -1.34 11.75 15.44
C ASN A 55 -0.45 12.51 14.44
N GLN A 56 -0.47 13.84 14.45
CA GLN A 56 0.17 14.60 13.36
C GLN A 56 1.69 14.47 13.34
N GLU A 57 2.32 14.45 14.51
CA GLU A 57 3.75 14.22 14.62
C GLU A 57 4.13 12.78 14.22
N ASP A 58 3.28 11.81 14.54
CA ASP A 58 3.47 10.42 14.13
C ASP A 58 3.31 10.25 12.61
N ASN A 59 2.33 10.91 11.99
CA ASN A 59 2.19 10.92 10.54
C ASN A 59 3.42 11.54 9.86
N ARG A 60 3.93 12.66 10.36
CA ARG A 60 5.16 13.31 9.84
C ARG A 60 6.33 12.32 9.86
N LYS A 61 6.52 11.67 11.00
CA LYS A 61 7.51 10.60 11.22
C LYS A 61 7.36 9.42 10.27
N LEU A 62 6.13 8.96 10.02
CA LEU A 62 5.84 7.89 9.06
C LEU A 62 6.22 8.29 7.63
N PHE A 63 5.92 9.53 7.20
CA PHE A 63 6.37 10.03 5.89
C PHE A 63 7.90 10.13 5.78
N GLU A 64 8.59 10.56 6.84
CA GLU A 64 10.05 10.55 6.90
C GLU A 64 10.62 9.14 6.78
N ALA A 65 10.04 8.17 7.49
CA ALA A 65 10.42 6.77 7.37
C ALA A 65 10.26 6.24 5.93
N MET A 66 9.17 6.62 5.24
CA MET A 66 8.98 6.23 3.85
C MET A 66 10.03 6.84 2.92
N LEU A 67 10.50 8.06 3.17
CA LEU A 67 11.60 8.65 2.40
C LEU A 67 12.91 7.90 2.61
N GLU A 68 13.19 7.43 3.82
CA GLU A 68 14.37 6.59 4.08
C GLU A 68 14.27 5.22 3.39
N ILE A 69 13.08 4.61 3.39
CA ILE A 69 12.79 3.39 2.62
C ILE A 69 13.02 3.64 1.12
N LYS A 70 12.58 4.78 0.59
CA LYS A 70 12.81 5.19 -0.80
C LYS A 70 14.30 5.27 -1.13
N GLU A 71 15.08 5.97 -0.31
CA GLU A 71 16.53 6.11 -0.54
C GLU A 71 17.25 4.76 -0.55
N LYS A 72 16.82 3.85 0.32
CA LYS A 72 17.43 2.52 0.45
C LYS A 72 17.02 1.55 -0.65
N PHE A 73 15.77 1.62 -1.11
CA PHE A 73 15.16 0.56 -1.91
C PHE A 73 14.42 1.05 -3.17
N GLY A 74 13.88 2.26 -3.14
CA GLY A 74 12.96 2.78 -4.16
C GLY A 74 13.62 3.31 -5.44
N ARG A 75 14.89 2.97 -5.70
CA ARG A 75 15.51 3.12 -7.03
C ARG A 75 14.98 2.08 -8.03
N ASP A 76 14.53 0.93 -7.54
CA ASP A 76 13.90 -0.11 -8.35
C ASP A 76 12.42 0.24 -8.62
N LYS A 77 11.56 -0.76 -8.79
CA LYS A 77 10.11 -0.56 -8.94
C LYS A 77 9.49 -0.42 -7.56
N TRP A 78 8.82 0.70 -7.29
CA TRP A 78 8.22 0.95 -5.98
C TRP A 78 6.75 1.34 -6.11
N VAL A 79 5.91 0.62 -5.37
CA VAL A 79 4.48 0.89 -5.21
C VAL A 79 4.21 1.13 -3.74
N ILE A 80 3.50 2.20 -3.43
CA ILE A 80 3.05 2.52 -2.08
C ILE A 80 1.52 2.54 -2.11
N MET A 81 0.87 1.95 -1.12
CA MET A 81 -0.58 1.90 -1.05
C MET A 81 -1.10 1.94 0.38
N GLY A 82 -2.29 2.47 0.58
CA GLY A 82 -3.04 2.34 1.83
C GLY A 82 -3.79 3.59 2.22
N ASP A 83 -4.37 3.57 3.42
CA ASP A 83 -5.12 4.68 3.98
C ASP A 83 -4.17 5.74 4.53
N MET A 84 -4.04 6.85 3.81
CA MET A 84 -3.15 7.95 4.19
C MET A 84 -3.90 9.06 4.92
N ASN A 85 -5.22 8.93 5.09
CA ASN A 85 -6.07 9.92 5.76
C ASN A 85 -5.81 11.37 5.29
N GLY A 86 -5.44 11.53 4.01
CA GLY A 86 -5.12 12.81 3.40
C GLY A 86 -6.25 13.28 2.50
N HIS A 87 -6.79 14.48 2.73
CA HIS A 87 -7.77 15.10 1.85
C HIS A 87 -7.04 16.01 0.86
N ILE A 88 -6.69 15.53 -0.33
CA ILE A 88 -5.85 16.28 -1.28
C ILE A 88 -6.62 17.21 -2.22
N GLY A 89 -7.95 17.16 -2.19
CA GLY A 89 -8.84 17.94 -3.07
C GLY A 89 -9.22 17.18 -4.34
N LEU A 90 -9.26 15.85 -4.30
CA LEU A 90 -9.64 15.00 -5.45
C LEU A 90 -11.13 15.10 -5.79
N MET A 91 -11.96 15.37 -4.78
CA MET A 91 -13.41 15.46 -4.82
C MET A 91 -13.91 16.86 -4.41
N GLU A 92 -13.06 17.89 -4.56
CA GLU A 92 -13.34 19.25 -4.06
C GLU A 92 -13.60 19.31 -2.54
N GLU A 93 -13.13 18.30 -1.79
CA GLU A 93 -13.28 18.23 -0.34
C GLU A 93 -12.40 19.25 0.39
N ARG A 94 -12.73 19.51 1.66
CA ARG A 94 -11.87 20.33 2.51
C ARG A 94 -10.53 19.63 2.73
N VAL A 95 -9.46 20.30 2.29
CA VAL A 95 -8.10 19.81 2.48
C VAL A 95 -7.65 19.81 3.95
N ASN A 96 -6.81 18.85 4.33
CA ASN A 96 -6.29 18.66 5.69
C ASN A 96 -4.76 18.70 5.76
N ARG A 97 -4.16 18.64 6.95
CA ARG A 97 -2.67 18.69 7.08
C ARG A 97 -1.97 17.45 6.55
N ASN A 98 -2.63 16.28 6.52
CA ASN A 98 -2.07 15.08 5.89
C ASN A 98 -1.89 15.25 4.37
N ARG A 99 -2.67 16.13 3.71
CA ARG A 99 -2.42 16.53 2.32
C ARG A 99 -1.02 17.09 2.13
N GLU A 100 -0.61 18.01 2.98
CA GLU A 100 0.68 18.69 2.83
C GLU A 100 1.82 17.69 2.93
N LEU A 101 1.74 16.78 3.91
CA LEU A 101 2.70 15.69 4.07
C LEU A 101 2.70 14.73 2.87
N LEU A 102 1.53 14.35 2.37
CA LEU A 102 1.40 13.44 1.23
C LEU A 102 1.93 14.06 -0.06
N LEU A 103 1.61 15.32 -0.34
CA LEU A 103 2.07 16.02 -1.54
C LEU A 103 3.58 16.31 -1.48
N ASP A 104 4.10 16.76 -0.33
CA ASP A 104 5.55 16.93 -0.11
C ASP A 104 6.29 15.60 -0.29
N PHE A 105 5.77 14.52 0.29
CA PHE A 105 6.32 13.19 0.11
C PHE A 105 6.32 12.75 -1.36
N ALA A 106 5.19 12.90 -2.05
CA ALA A 106 5.06 12.51 -3.46
C ALA A 106 6.08 13.28 -4.34
N GLU A 107 6.22 14.58 -4.11
CA GLU A 107 7.20 15.42 -4.80
C GLU A 107 8.64 14.98 -4.50
N ARG A 108 9.02 14.87 -3.22
CA ARG A 108 10.39 14.53 -2.81
C ARG A 108 10.81 13.10 -3.17
N SER A 109 9.85 12.20 -3.32
CA SER A 109 10.12 10.80 -3.68
C SER A 109 9.99 10.51 -5.17
N ASP A 110 9.71 11.51 -6.01
CA ASP A 110 9.39 11.37 -7.43
C ASP A 110 8.28 10.31 -7.67
N CYS A 111 7.27 10.31 -6.78
CA CYS A 111 6.15 9.39 -6.85
C CYS A 111 4.90 10.10 -7.36
N ARG A 112 4.21 9.44 -8.27
CA ARG A 112 2.94 9.90 -8.82
C ARG A 112 1.78 9.28 -8.05
N ILE A 113 0.84 10.11 -7.61
CA ILE A 113 -0.44 9.68 -7.06
C ILE A 113 -1.32 9.18 -8.22
N LYS A 114 -1.68 7.89 -8.23
CA LYS A 114 -2.44 7.28 -9.33
C LYS A 114 -3.94 7.52 -9.23
N ASN A 115 -4.45 7.92 -8.06
CA ASN A 115 -5.87 8.20 -7.85
C ASN A 115 -6.44 9.29 -8.76
N TRP A 116 -5.62 10.20 -9.29
CA TRP A 116 -6.04 11.19 -10.30
C TRP A 116 -6.55 10.56 -11.60
N GLU A 117 -6.30 9.27 -11.83
CA GLU A 117 -6.72 8.54 -13.02
C GLU A 117 -8.03 7.77 -12.81
N LEU A 118 -8.60 7.79 -11.60
CA LEU A 118 -9.91 7.20 -11.32
C LEU A 118 -11.03 8.12 -11.82
N GLU A 119 -12.02 7.56 -12.51
CA GLU A 119 -13.24 8.29 -12.89
C GLU A 119 -14.05 8.72 -11.66
N ASN A 120 -14.09 7.87 -10.63
CA ASN A 120 -14.69 8.16 -9.33
C ASN A 120 -13.63 7.92 -8.23
N PRO A 121 -13.01 8.98 -7.68
CA PRO A 121 -11.89 8.85 -6.74
C PRO A 121 -12.32 8.50 -5.31
N THR A 122 -13.62 8.42 -4.99
CA THR A 122 -14.09 8.06 -3.64
C THR A 122 -13.55 6.69 -3.22
N THR A 123 -12.85 6.63 -2.10
CA THR A 123 -12.33 5.39 -1.51
C THR A 123 -12.90 5.10 -0.13
N TRP A 124 -13.53 6.08 0.52
CA TRP A 124 -14.15 5.93 1.83
C TRP A 124 -15.55 6.54 1.85
N ARG A 125 -16.49 5.85 2.51
CA ARG A 125 -17.88 6.27 2.68
C ARG A 125 -18.42 5.85 4.06
N ASP A 126 -18.75 6.82 4.91
CA ASP A 126 -19.52 6.57 6.14
C ASP A 126 -20.78 7.44 6.17
N ARG A 127 -21.94 6.76 6.23
CA ARG A 127 -23.28 7.37 6.24
C ARG A 127 -23.50 8.32 5.05
N ASN A 128 -23.33 9.62 5.29
CA ASN A 128 -23.55 10.70 4.33
C ASN A 128 -22.24 11.42 3.96
N ASN A 129 -21.09 10.90 4.41
CA ASN A 129 -19.78 11.45 4.09
C ASN A 129 -19.08 10.53 3.11
N GLU A 130 -18.39 11.13 2.15
CA GLU A 130 -17.58 10.43 1.17
C GLU A 130 -16.24 11.16 1.03
N SER A 131 -15.14 10.43 0.83
CA SER A 131 -13.81 11.03 0.61
C SER A 131 -12.89 10.09 -0.17
N ALA A 132 -11.81 10.66 -0.68
CA ALA A 132 -10.65 9.92 -1.18
C ALA A 132 -9.54 10.04 -0.14
N ILE A 133 -9.25 8.94 0.57
CA ILE A 133 -8.22 8.90 1.63
C ILE A 133 -7.26 7.72 1.48
N ASP A 134 -7.63 6.73 0.67
CA ASP A 134 -6.79 5.62 0.28
C ASP A 134 -6.08 5.95 -1.03
N TYR A 135 -4.75 5.82 -1.05
CA TYR A 135 -3.95 6.22 -2.20
C TYR A 135 -3.07 5.10 -2.70
N ILE A 136 -2.81 5.11 -4.01
CA ILE A 136 -1.72 4.35 -4.62
C ILE A 136 -0.74 5.32 -5.24
N LEU A 137 0.52 5.24 -4.82
CA LEU A 137 1.63 6.00 -5.36
C LEU A 137 2.61 5.05 -6.05
N VAL A 138 3.17 5.52 -7.15
CA VAL A 138 4.17 4.77 -7.92
C VAL A 138 5.32 5.66 -8.31
N ASN A 139 6.54 5.13 -8.25
CA ASN A 139 7.69 5.84 -8.81
C ASN A 139 7.72 5.74 -10.34
N GLU A 140 8.59 6.52 -10.97
CA GLU A 140 8.71 6.59 -12.43
C GLU A 140 8.96 5.22 -13.10
N SER A 141 9.76 4.36 -12.47
CA SER A 141 10.07 3.00 -12.95
C SER A 141 8.81 2.13 -13.08
N VAL A 142 7.86 2.29 -12.15
CA VAL A 142 6.57 1.63 -12.22
C VAL A 142 5.65 2.32 -13.22
N ASP A 143 5.56 3.65 -13.21
CA ASP A 143 4.63 4.39 -14.10
C ASP A 143 4.90 4.11 -15.58
N ARG A 144 6.19 4.01 -15.98
CA ARG A 144 6.63 3.68 -17.35
C ARG A 144 6.17 2.30 -17.84
N GLN A 145 5.71 1.41 -16.95
CA GLN A 145 5.17 0.10 -17.35
C GLN A 145 3.73 0.18 -17.87
N GLY A 146 3.09 1.35 -17.84
CA GLY A 146 1.70 1.49 -18.27
C GLY A 146 0.75 0.85 -17.26
N CYS A 147 0.97 1.13 -15.98
CA CYS A 147 0.11 0.65 -14.91
C CYS A 147 -1.25 1.37 -14.94
N ARG A 148 -2.29 0.64 -14.53
CA ARG A 148 -3.66 1.14 -14.41
C ARG A 148 -4.16 0.93 -12.99
N ILE A 149 -4.65 2.01 -12.38
CA ILE A 149 -5.39 1.92 -11.13
C ILE A 149 -6.82 1.44 -11.41
N TRP A 150 -7.38 0.70 -10.47
CA TRP A 150 -8.78 0.29 -10.48
C TRP A 150 -9.35 0.37 -9.07
N LYS A 151 -10.67 0.46 -8.99
CA LYS A 151 -11.42 0.45 -7.74
C LYS A 151 -12.52 -0.61 -7.84
N ASN A 152 -12.72 -1.36 -6.75
CA ASN A 152 -13.80 -2.31 -6.61
C ASN A 152 -14.78 -1.80 -5.55
N GLU A 153 -15.95 -1.39 -6.01
CA GLU A 153 -17.06 -0.89 -5.18
C GLU A 153 -17.97 -2.03 -4.69
N ASP A 154 -17.81 -3.26 -5.21
CA ASP A 154 -18.68 -4.41 -4.93
C ASP A 154 -18.26 -5.19 -3.66
N VAL A 155 -17.22 -4.73 -2.94
CA VAL A 155 -16.71 -5.38 -1.73
C VAL A 155 -17.25 -4.65 -0.50
N ASP A 156 -18.43 -5.06 -0.06
CA ASP A 156 -19.12 -4.50 1.11
C ASP A 156 -18.68 -5.18 2.41
N ILE A 157 -17.41 -4.98 2.79
CA ILE A 157 -16.86 -5.47 4.07
C ILE A 157 -16.35 -4.35 4.98
N SER A 158 -16.37 -3.11 4.50
CA SER A 158 -15.87 -1.91 5.18
C SER A 158 -16.49 -0.66 4.53
N ASP A 159 -16.46 0.44 5.27
CA ASP A 159 -16.62 1.80 4.77
C ASP A 159 -15.57 2.22 3.71
N HIS A 160 -14.51 1.42 3.49
CA HIS A 160 -13.54 1.62 2.42
C HIS A 160 -13.83 0.75 1.19
N SER A 161 -13.67 1.35 0.01
CA SER A 161 -13.60 0.64 -1.27
C SER A 161 -12.19 0.09 -1.49
N MET A 162 -12.09 -1.12 -2.03
CA MET A 162 -10.79 -1.66 -2.40
C MET A 162 -10.26 -0.95 -3.65
N ILE A 163 -9.07 -0.36 -3.56
CA ILE A 163 -8.31 0.12 -4.71
C ILE A 163 -7.14 -0.80 -5.00
N GLY A 164 -6.77 -0.91 -6.27
CA GLY A 164 -5.64 -1.72 -6.69
C GLY A 164 -4.99 -1.17 -7.94
N ILE A 165 -3.82 -1.69 -8.26
CA ILE A 165 -3.07 -1.33 -9.45
C ILE A 165 -2.68 -2.59 -10.21
N THR A 166 -2.80 -2.53 -11.52
CA THR A 166 -2.30 -3.59 -12.40
C THR A 166 -1.22 -3.00 -13.29
N CYS A 167 -0.03 -3.57 -13.22
CA CYS A 167 1.10 -3.22 -14.06
C CYS A 167 1.35 -4.33 -15.07
N GLY A 168 1.38 -3.98 -16.36
CA GLY A 168 1.77 -4.89 -17.44
C GLY A 168 3.15 -4.53 -17.96
N LYS A 169 3.79 -5.41 -18.73
CA LYS A 169 4.90 -4.96 -19.58
C LYS A 169 4.28 -4.24 -20.77
N HIS A 170 4.66 -2.99 -21.01
CA HIS A 170 4.45 -2.34 -22.29
C HIS A 170 5.14 -3.22 -23.35
N ARG A 171 4.39 -4.11 -24.02
CA ARG A 171 4.88 -4.71 -25.25
C ARG A 171 4.80 -3.59 -26.26
N GLU A 172 5.95 -3.03 -26.64
CA GLU A 172 6.04 -2.19 -27.83
C GLU A 172 5.28 -2.90 -28.96
N GLU A 173 4.30 -2.18 -29.49
CA GLU A 173 3.31 -2.65 -30.44
C GLU A 173 3.96 -2.89 -31.81
N ASN A 174 4.74 -3.96 -31.94
CA ASN A 174 5.14 -4.46 -33.26
C ASN A 174 4.12 -5.44 -33.86
N ASN A 175 2.97 -5.64 -33.20
CA ASN A 175 1.78 -6.24 -33.82
C ASN A 175 0.58 -5.98 -32.90
N ALA A 176 -0.40 -5.24 -33.42
CA ALA A 176 -1.64 -4.83 -32.77
C ALA A 176 -2.52 -6.00 -32.27
N LYS A 177 -2.08 -6.70 -31.23
CA LYS A 177 -2.93 -7.50 -30.37
C LYS A 177 -3.18 -6.68 -29.12
N LYS A 178 -4.29 -5.94 -29.17
CA LYS A 178 -5.02 -5.34 -28.05
C LYS A 178 -4.74 -6.16 -26.79
N VAL A 179 -4.03 -5.58 -25.82
CA VAL A 179 -3.89 -6.19 -24.49
C VAL A 179 -5.30 -6.22 -23.91
N ILE A 180 -5.96 -7.36 -24.03
CA ILE A 180 -7.25 -7.58 -23.41
C ILE A 180 -6.95 -7.77 -21.92
N TRP A 181 -7.15 -6.71 -21.14
CA TRP A 181 -7.20 -6.77 -19.68
C TRP A 181 -8.46 -7.54 -19.27
N LYS A 182 -8.47 -8.85 -19.55
CA LYS A 182 -9.50 -9.77 -19.06
C LYS A 182 -9.01 -10.30 -17.73
N GLU A 183 -9.34 -9.57 -16.67
CA GLU A 183 -9.60 -10.09 -15.34
C GLU A 183 -9.94 -8.87 -14.47
N LYS A 184 -11.25 -8.64 -14.23
CA LYS A 184 -11.65 -8.06 -12.95
C LYS A 184 -11.10 -9.03 -11.92
N TRP A 185 -10.03 -8.65 -11.23
CA TRP A 185 -9.55 -9.41 -10.09
C TRP A 185 -10.69 -9.42 -9.07
N ASP A 186 -11.36 -10.57 -8.92
CA ASP A 186 -12.40 -10.73 -7.92
C ASP A 186 -11.71 -11.07 -6.60
N VAL A 187 -11.84 -10.17 -5.65
CA VAL A 187 -11.33 -10.29 -4.27
C VAL A 187 -11.82 -11.57 -3.61
N LYS A 188 -12.98 -12.09 -4.00
CA LYS A 188 -13.54 -13.37 -3.53
C LYS A 188 -12.68 -14.57 -3.94
N ASN A 189 -11.87 -14.43 -4.98
CA ASN A 189 -10.93 -15.46 -5.43
C ASN A 189 -9.54 -15.31 -4.79
N ALA A 190 -9.27 -14.26 -4.01
CA ALA A 190 -8.04 -14.17 -3.23
C ALA A 190 -8.14 -15.17 -2.06
N ASN A 191 -7.12 -16.01 -1.89
CA ASN A 191 -7.08 -16.99 -0.80
C ASN A 191 -6.71 -16.32 0.53
N TRP A 192 -7.61 -15.51 1.07
CA TRP A 192 -7.43 -14.78 2.32
C TRP A 192 -7.08 -15.69 3.50
N ILE A 193 -7.59 -16.93 3.50
CA ILE A 193 -7.31 -17.92 4.54
C ILE A 193 -5.82 -18.29 4.57
N GLU A 194 -5.19 -18.51 3.42
CA GLU A 194 -3.74 -18.76 3.37
C GLU A 194 -2.92 -17.52 3.75
N TYR A 195 -3.38 -16.33 3.36
CA TYR A 195 -2.73 -15.07 3.73
C TYR A 195 -2.72 -14.88 5.27
N PHE A 196 -3.87 -15.01 5.94
CA PHE A 196 -3.97 -14.85 7.39
C PHE A 196 -3.21 -15.95 8.15
N ARG A 197 -3.25 -17.21 7.69
CA ARG A 197 -2.43 -18.30 8.25
C ARG A 197 -0.93 -18.04 8.13
N GLY A 198 -0.49 -17.39 7.05
CA GLY A 198 0.93 -17.01 6.89
C GLY A 198 1.37 -15.93 7.89
N MET A 199 0.47 -15.00 8.25
CA MET A 199 0.74 -13.98 9.26
C MET A 199 0.78 -14.57 10.67
N GLU A 200 -0.15 -15.47 11.02
CA GLU A 200 -0.15 -16.14 12.34
C GLU A 200 1.14 -16.94 12.59
N ASN A 201 1.69 -17.58 11.56
CA ASN A 201 2.94 -18.36 11.68
C ASN A 201 4.22 -17.52 11.68
N THR A 202 4.15 -16.22 11.41
CA THR A 202 5.32 -15.32 11.36
C THR A 202 5.34 -14.29 12.49
N MET A 203 4.27 -14.19 13.29
CA MET A 203 4.30 -13.43 14.53
C MET A 203 4.83 -14.30 15.68
N PRO A 204 5.90 -13.90 16.39
CA PRO A 204 6.33 -14.62 17.59
C PRO A 204 5.21 -14.57 18.61
N GLY A 205 4.75 -15.74 19.05
CA GLY A 205 3.72 -15.86 20.07
C GLY A 205 4.20 -15.26 21.38
N ASP A 206 3.57 -14.17 21.80
CA ASP A 206 3.62 -13.74 23.20
C ASP A 206 2.74 -14.70 24.00
N THR A 207 3.24 -15.90 24.26
CA THR A 207 2.75 -16.74 25.34
C THR A 207 3.62 -16.50 26.57
N GLU A 208 3.51 -15.31 27.16
CA GLU A 208 3.86 -15.17 28.58
C GLU A 208 2.66 -15.64 29.39
N GLY A 209 2.84 -16.81 30.01
CA GLY A 209 1.88 -17.40 30.92
C GLY A 209 1.61 -16.47 32.10
N ILE A 210 0.35 -16.12 32.27
CA ILE A 210 -0.15 -15.57 33.53
C ILE A 210 -0.10 -16.72 34.55
N GLY A 211 1.00 -16.79 35.30
CA GLY A 211 1.10 -17.59 36.51
C GLY A 211 0.23 -16.96 37.59
N SER A 212 -0.91 -17.58 37.88
CA SER A 212 -1.72 -17.25 39.05
C SER A 212 -1.03 -17.80 40.31
N THR A 213 -0.35 -16.95 41.07
CA THR A 213 -0.09 -17.24 42.49
C THR A 213 -1.27 -16.76 43.31
N VAL A 214 -2.09 -17.70 43.75
CA VAL A 214 -3.01 -17.52 44.87
C VAL A 214 -2.23 -17.90 46.12
N SER A 215 -2.00 -16.94 47.02
CA SER A 215 -1.51 -17.19 48.37
C SER A 215 -2.69 -17.34 49.32
N GLU A 216 -2.72 -18.44 50.06
CA GLU A 216 -3.55 -18.64 51.27
C GLU A 216 -3.13 -17.72 52.42
#